data_AF-A0A849F5H3-F1
#
_entry.id   AF-A0A849F5H3-F1
#
_cell.length_a   1.000
_cell.length_b   1.000
_cell.length_c   1.000
_cell.angle_alpha   90.00
_cell.angle_beta   90.00
_cell.angle_gamma   90.00
#
_symmetry.space_group_name_H-M   'P 1'
#
loop_
_entity.id
_entity.type
_entity.pdbx_description
1 polymer ?
#
loop_
_entity_poly.entity_id
_entity_poly.type
_entity_poly.pdbx_seq_one_letter_code
_entity_poly.pdbx_strand_id
1 'polypeptide(L)'
;MTLAIMPFGHSQQITCSAEDKQAVEDKIIALDGLLEKDFGKTIVAVGKSFLGTPYVAKTLEIGEIETLVVNLHGLDCTTYVENVLAFSLLLREGKSDFNAFTDNLETIRYKNGKLDGYASRLHYFSEWIANNEQKGLLKDITAAIGGVAITKEINFMSSHRELYPFLKDELNYKKIQASENYLNNEAICYLPQDQIRANEHLILSGDIIALTTSIEGLDITHTGIAIMEN
;
A
#
# COMPACT_ATOMS: atom_id res chain seq x y z
N MET A 1 -31.40 -25.18 18.23
CA MET A 1 -30.25 -24.36 18.69
C MET A 1 -30.21 -23.14 17.79
N THR A 2 -30.53 -21.97 18.32
CA THR A 2 -30.69 -20.74 17.53
C THR A 2 -29.54 -19.81 17.90
N LEU A 3 -28.65 -19.54 16.95
CA LEU A 3 -27.55 -18.58 17.11
C LEU A 3 -28.00 -17.27 16.45
N ALA A 4 -28.05 -16.20 17.24
CA ALA A 4 -28.24 -14.85 16.72
C ALA A 4 -26.89 -14.32 16.25
N ILE A 5 -26.82 -13.90 14.99
CA ILE A 5 -25.67 -13.15 14.46
C ILE A 5 -25.84 -11.72 14.97
N MET A 6 -25.00 -11.30 15.92
CA MET A 6 -24.88 -9.88 16.25
C MET A 6 -24.08 -9.20 15.14
N PRO A 7 -24.60 -8.11 14.53
CA PRO A 7 -23.80 -7.31 13.61
C PRO A 7 -22.75 -6.55 14.43
N PHE A 8 -21.51 -7.01 14.40
CA PHE A 8 -20.38 -6.17 14.79
C PHE A 8 -20.18 -5.14 13.68
N GLY A 9 -20.92 -4.03 13.73
CA GLY A 9 -20.56 -2.83 12.97
C GLY A 9 -19.28 -2.27 13.58
N HIS A 10 -18.11 -2.59 13.02
CA HIS A 10 -16.93 -1.77 13.24
C HIS A 10 -17.14 -0.49 12.42
N SER A 11 -17.38 0.63 13.10
CA SER A 11 -17.25 1.93 12.46
C SER A 11 -15.78 2.09 12.07
N GLN A 12 -15.51 2.33 10.79
CA GLN A 12 -14.17 2.68 10.31
C GLN A 12 -13.70 3.90 11.09
N GLN A 13 -12.56 3.79 11.78
CA GLN A 13 -12.01 4.90 12.55
C GLN A 13 -11.12 5.72 11.62
N ILE A 14 -11.68 6.79 11.07
CA ILE A 14 -11.02 7.65 10.07
C ILE A 14 -10.47 8.91 10.75
N THR A 15 -9.23 9.28 10.45
CA THR A 15 -8.71 10.62 10.71
C THR A 15 -8.58 11.37 9.39
N CYS A 16 -9.44 12.36 9.20
CA CYS A 16 -9.55 13.14 7.97
C CYS A 16 -10.04 14.55 8.34
N SER A 17 -9.31 15.59 7.95
CA SER A 17 -9.81 16.97 8.09
C SER A 17 -10.92 17.25 7.07
N ALA A 18 -11.62 18.38 7.22
CA ALA A 18 -12.59 18.81 6.22
C ALA A 18 -11.92 19.12 4.88
N GLU A 19 -10.71 19.70 4.94
CA GLU A 19 -9.87 20.01 3.79
C GLU A 19 -9.39 18.74 3.09
N ASP A 20 -8.95 17.72 3.83
CA ASP A 20 -8.55 16.43 3.26
C ASP A 20 -9.74 15.73 2.58
N LYS A 21 -10.91 15.79 3.20
CA LYS A 21 -12.13 15.22 2.63
C LYS A 21 -12.49 15.93 1.32
N GLN A 22 -12.47 17.25 1.31
CA GLN A 22 -12.72 18.04 0.11
C GLN A 22 -11.71 17.72 -0.99
N ALA A 23 -10.42 17.57 -0.63
CA ALA A 23 -9.38 17.21 -1.59
C ALA A 23 -9.64 15.83 -2.24
N VAL A 24 -10.17 14.85 -1.48
CA VAL A 24 -10.60 13.56 -2.04
C VAL A 24 -11.78 13.74 -2.99
N GLU A 25 -12.81 14.48 -2.58
CA GLU A 25 -14.00 14.71 -3.42
C GLU A 25 -13.64 15.44 -4.73
N ASP A 26 -12.80 16.47 -4.66
CA ASP A 26 -12.27 17.18 -5.83
C ASP A 26 -11.45 16.25 -6.72
N LYS A 27 -10.65 15.36 -6.12
CA LYS A 27 -9.88 14.35 -6.85
C LYS A 27 -10.80 13.37 -7.56
N ILE A 28 -11.86 12.89 -6.93
CA ILE A 28 -12.85 12.00 -7.56
C ILE A 28 -13.44 12.66 -8.81
N ILE A 29 -13.83 13.93 -8.70
CA ILE A 29 -14.38 14.71 -9.83
C ILE A 29 -13.34 14.86 -10.94
N ALA A 30 -12.09 15.18 -10.60
CA ALA A 30 -11.01 15.36 -11.58
C ALA A 30 -10.61 14.06 -12.30
N LEU A 31 -10.88 12.90 -11.69
CA LEU A 31 -10.58 11.59 -12.28
C LEU A 31 -11.76 10.98 -13.06
N ASP A 32 -12.92 11.63 -13.06
CA ASP A 32 -14.08 11.14 -13.81
C ASP A 32 -13.75 10.96 -15.30
N GLY A 33 -14.20 9.84 -15.85
CA GLY A 33 -13.92 9.46 -17.24
C GLY A 33 -12.50 8.98 -17.55
N LEU A 34 -11.60 8.84 -16.57
CA LEU A 34 -10.24 8.31 -16.80
C LEU A 34 -10.13 6.78 -16.82
N LEU A 35 -11.26 6.07 -16.68
CA LEU A 35 -11.28 4.61 -16.78
C LEU A 35 -11.00 4.18 -18.23
N GLU A 36 -9.89 3.47 -18.42
CA GLU A 36 -9.45 2.93 -19.69
C GLU A 36 -9.77 1.44 -19.80
N LYS A 37 -9.90 0.93 -21.04
CA LYS A 37 -10.07 -0.51 -21.29
C LYS A 37 -8.87 -1.32 -20.76
N ASP A 38 -7.68 -0.74 -20.87
CA ASP A 38 -6.46 -1.23 -20.26
C ASP A 38 -6.32 -0.59 -18.87
N PHE A 39 -6.45 -1.41 -17.82
CA PHE A 39 -6.43 -0.92 -16.45
C PHE A 39 -5.06 -0.32 -16.07
N GLY A 40 -3.97 -0.78 -16.69
CA GLY A 40 -2.64 -0.20 -16.48
C GLY A 40 -2.59 1.26 -16.91
N LYS A 41 -3.27 1.62 -18.00
CA LYS A 41 -3.41 3.03 -18.42
C LYS A 41 -4.26 3.86 -17.45
N THR A 42 -5.26 3.26 -16.81
CA THR A 42 -6.04 3.91 -15.74
C THR A 42 -5.12 4.25 -14.58
N ILE A 43 -4.31 3.28 -14.12
CA ILE A 43 -3.34 3.48 -13.03
C ILE A 43 -2.34 4.60 -13.38
N VAL A 44 -1.82 4.61 -14.62
CA VAL A 44 -0.91 5.68 -15.07
C VAL A 44 -1.60 7.05 -15.08
N ALA A 45 -2.83 7.14 -15.60
CA ALA A 45 -3.57 8.42 -15.65
C ALA A 45 -3.85 8.96 -14.23
N VAL A 46 -4.30 8.08 -13.33
CA VAL A 46 -4.50 8.42 -11.91
C VAL A 46 -3.16 8.80 -11.26
N GLY A 47 -2.08 8.06 -11.50
CA GLY A 47 -0.75 8.38 -11.00
C GLY A 47 -0.25 9.75 -11.45
N LYS A 48 -0.37 10.06 -12.74
CA LYS A 48 0.00 11.37 -13.31
C LYS A 48 -0.80 12.54 -12.70
N SER A 49 -2.01 12.30 -12.21
CA SER A 49 -2.81 13.34 -11.52
C SER A 49 -2.23 13.79 -10.17
N PHE A 50 -1.24 13.09 -9.60
CA PHE A 50 -0.53 13.47 -8.37
C PHE A 50 0.78 14.20 -8.64
N LEU A 51 1.14 14.46 -9.90
CA LEU A 51 2.31 15.28 -10.21
C LEU A 51 2.16 16.68 -9.59
N GLY A 52 3.19 17.09 -8.84
CA GLY A 52 3.19 18.34 -8.08
C GLY A 52 2.69 18.21 -6.64
N THR A 53 2.15 17.06 -6.21
CA THR A 53 1.86 16.82 -4.79
C THR A 53 3.17 16.81 -3.98
N PRO A 54 3.27 17.57 -2.87
CA PRO A 54 4.46 17.59 -2.03
C PRO A 54 4.82 16.22 -1.44
N TYR A 55 6.13 15.96 -1.33
CA TYR A 55 6.62 14.79 -0.60
C TYR A 55 6.66 15.07 0.90
N VAL A 56 5.91 14.28 1.70
CA VAL A 56 5.88 14.41 3.16
C VAL A 56 5.96 13.01 3.79
N ALA A 57 7.01 12.77 4.57
CA ALA A 57 7.19 11.51 5.28
C ALA A 57 6.38 11.47 6.59
N LYS A 58 6.03 10.25 7.04
CA LYS A 58 5.38 9.98 8.34
C LYS A 58 4.01 10.66 8.51
N THR A 59 3.28 10.87 7.40
CA THR A 59 1.93 11.47 7.41
C THR A 59 0.90 10.61 8.12
N LEU A 60 1.14 9.30 8.23
CA LEU A 60 0.25 8.35 8.91
C LEU A 60 0.54 8.19 10.41
N GLU A 61 1.64 8.75 10.91
CA GLU A 61 2.09 8.59 12.31
C GLU A 61 1.49 9.69 13.20
N ILE A 62 0.16 9.71 13.30
CA ILE A 62 -0.60 10.75 14.03
C ILE A 62 -1.45 10.15 15.15
N GLY A 63 -1.64 10.93 16.22
CA GLY A 63 -2.47 10.56 17.35
C GLY A 63 -1.84 9.50 18.27
N GLU A 64 -2.66 8.94 19.16
CA GLU A 64 -2.25 7.92 20.15
C GLU A 64 -2.66 6.50 19.74
N ILE A 65 -3.59 6.37 18.80
CA ILE A 65 -4.12 5.09 18.30
C ILE A 65 -4.15 5.11 16.77
N GLU A 66 -4.00 3.92 16.17
CA GLU A 66 -4.07 3.76 14.71
C GLU A 66 -5.46 4.12 14.18
N THR A 67 -5.50 4.92 13.12
CA THR A 67 -6.72 5.29 12.40
C THR A 67 -6.45 5.27 10.91
N LEU A 68 -7.49 5.14 10.09
CA LEU A 68 -7.37 5.31 8.65
C LEU A 68 -7.15 6.81 8.36
N VAL A 69 -5.87 7.19 8.21
CA VAL A 69 -5.50 8.57 7.89
C VAL A 69 -5.69 8.82 6.40
N VAL A 70 -6.49 9.84 6.07
CA VAL A 70 -6.71 10.33 4.70
C VAL A 70 -6.04 11.69 4.57
N ASN A 71 -5.06 11.79 3.68
CA ASN A 71 -4.30 13.02 3.40
C ASN A 71 -3.86 13.02 1.94
N LEU A 72 -4.25 14.04 1.17
CA LEU A 72 -3.82 14.24 -0.23
C LEU A 72 -2.92 15.48 -0.42
N HIS A 73 -2.64 16.21 0.64
CA HIS A 73 -1.80 17.43 0.62
C HIS A 73 -0.30 17.14 0.70
N GLY A 74 0.07 15.94 1.14
CA GLY A 74 1.44 15.47 1.14
C GLY A 74 1.50 13.96 1.23
N LEU A 75 2.30 13.34 0.38
CA LEU A 75 2.39 11.89 0.26
C LEU A 75 3.86 11.45 0.33
N ASP A 76 4.10 10.27 0.86
CA ASP A 76 5.34 9.53 0.63
C ASP A 76 5.13 8.48 -0.48
N CYS A 77 6.17 7.70 -0.79
CA CYS A 77 6.11 6.74 -1.88
C CYS A 77 5.02 5.66 -1.70
N THR A 78 4.83 5.15 -0.49
CA THR A 78 3.83 4.11 -0.20
C THR A 78 2.44 4.71 -0.27
N THR A 79 2.19 5.82 0.45
CA THR A 79 0.88 6.47 0.45
C THR A 79 0.48 6.98 -0.93
N TYR A 80 1.43 7.39 -1.77
CA TYR A 80 1.18 7.66 -3.19
C TYR A 80 0.63 6.44 -3.92
N VAL A 81 1.33 5.29 -3.87
CA VAL A 81 0.89 4.06 -4.55
C VAL A 81 -0.46 3.58 -4.01
N GLU A 82 -0.68 3.63 -2.70
CA GLU A 82 -1.96 3.25 -2.09
C GLU A 82 -3.11 4.14 -2.57
N ASN A 83 -2.92 5.46 -2.62
CA ASN A 83 -3.94 6.37 -3.11
C ASN A 83 -4.21 6.18 -4.61
N VAL A 84 -3.17 6.01 -5.42
CA VAL A 84 -3.33 5.71 -6.86
C VAL A 84 -4.15 4.43 -7.06
N LEU A 85 -3.85 3.38 -6.31
CA LEU A 85 -4.59 2.13 -6.39
C LEU A 85 -6.03 2.32 -5.90
N ALA A 86 -6.26 2.99 -4.77
CA ALA A 86 -7.60 3.24 -4.22
C ALA A 86 -8.50 4.00 -5.20
N PHE A 87 -8.01 5.07 -5.83
CA PHE A 87 -8.75 5.81 -6.85
C PHE A 87 -8.97 5.00 -8.13
N SER A 88 -7.98 4.21 -8.56
CA SER A 88 -8.12 3.36 -9.75
C SER A 88 -9.19 2.27 -9.54
N LEU A 89 -9.25 1.67 -8.34
CA LEU A 89 -10.30 0.72 -7.95
C LEU A 89 -11.67 1.39 -7.91
N LEU A 90 -11.76 2.60 -7.37
CA LEU A 90 -12.99 3.38 -7.32
C LEU A 90 -13.60 3.57 -8.73
N LEU A 91 -12.76 3.96 -9.70
CA LEU A 91 -13.14 4.08 -11.12
C LEU A 91 -13.62 2.74 -11.70
N ARG A 92 -12.88 1.65 -11.44
CA ARG A 92 -13.22 0.30 -11.93
C ARG A 92 -14.55 -0.21 -11.39
N GLU A 93 -14.90 0.19 -10.17
CA GLU A 93 -16.16 -0.15 -9.51
C GLU A 93 -17.33 0.72 -9.96
N GLY A 94 -17.08 1.80 -10.71
CA GLY A 94 -18.10 2.77 -11.10
C GLY A 94 -18.67 3.55 -9.90
N LYS A 95 -17.87 3.71 -8.84
CA LYS A 95 -18.24 4.49 -7.65
C LYS A 95 -17.56 5.85 -7.69
N SER A 96 -18.08 6.79 -6.92
CA SER A 96 -17.61 8.18 -6.93
C SER A 96 -17.85 8.89 -5.60
N ASP A 97 -17.91 8.13 -4.50
CA ASP A 97 -18.16 8.68 -3.17
C ASP A 97 -16.97 8.45 -2.23
N PHE A 98 -16.87 9.32 -1.23
CA PHE A 98 -15.79 9.31 -0.26
C PHE A 98 -15.69 8.00 0.51
N ASN A 99 -16.81 7.38 0.88
CA ASN A 99 -16.80 6.15 1.68
C ASN A 99 -16.25 4.97 0.87
N ALA A 100 -16.64 4.86 -0.41
CA ALA A 100 -16.08 3.86 -1.29
C ALA A 100 -14.56 4.03 -1.49
N PHE A 101 -14.07 5.28 -1.52
CA PHE A 101 -12.64 5.54 -1.54
C PHE A 101 -11.96 5.08 -0.24
N THR A 102 -12.51 5.40 0.93
CA THR A 102 -11.92 5.01 2.21
C THR A 102 -11.99 3.50 2.45
N ASP A 103 -13.03 2.83 1.98
CA ASP A 103 -13.15 1.36 1.97
C ASP A 103 -12.00 0.72 1.15
N ASN A 104 -11.72 1.27 -0.04
CA ASN A 104 -10.61 0.81 -0.87
C ASN A 104 -9.26 1.08 -0.21
N LEU A 105 -9.08 2.26 0.38
CA LEU A 105 -7.84 2.61 1.07
C LEU A 105 -7.57 1.71 2.29
N GLU A 106 -8.59 1.46 3.13
CA GLU A 106 -8.48 0.51 4.25
C GLU A 106 -8.16 -0.89 3.74
N THR A 107 -8.88 -1.32 2.71
CA THR A 107 -8.69 -2.63 2.08
C THR A 107 -7.24 -2.80 1.63
N ILE A 108 -6.62 -1.78 1.05
CA ILE A 108 -5.23 -1.84 0.57
C ILE A 108 -4.22 -1.81 1.72
N ARG A 109 -4.37 -0.86 2.64
CA ARG A 109 -3.36 -0.49 3.65
C ARG A 109 -3.23 -1.48 4.81
N TYR A 110 -4.31 -2.17 5.15
CA TYR A 110 -4.36 -3.03 6.33
C TYR A 110 -4.44 -4.51 5.98
N LYS A 111 -3.90 -5.35 6.87
CA LYS A 111 -3.94 -6.81 6.79
C LYS A 111 -5.39 -7.27 6.67
N ASN A 112 -5.67 -8.11 5.67
CA ASN A 112 -7.01 -8.64 5.39
C ASN A 112 -8.06 -7.53 5.15
N GLY A 113 -7.60 -6.33 4.83
CA GLY A 113 -8.44 -5.16 4.57
C GLY A 113 -9.16 -4.61 5.80
N LYS A 114 -8.63 -4.84 7.01
CA LYS A 114 -9.26 -4.38 8.24
C LYS A 114 -8.27 -3.73 9.18
N LEU A 115 -8.58 -2.50 9.59
CA LEU A 115 -7.87 -1.80 10.65
C LEU A 115 -8.16 -2.48 12.01
N ASP A 116 -7.08 -2.96 12.64
CA ASP A 116 -7.06 -3.55 13.98
C ASP A 116 -5.75 -3.16 14.72
N GLY A 117 -5.60 -1.86 14.96
CA GLY A 117 -4.43 -1.27 15.62
C GLY A 117 -3.19 -1.17 14.73
N TYR A 118 -2.11 -0.61 15.27
CA TYR A 118 -0.92 -0.22 14.51
C TYR A 118 -0.31 -1.37 13.69
N ALA A 119 -0.19 -2.55 14.29
CA ALA A 119 0.42 -3.71 13.63
C ALA A 119 -0.50 -4.38 12.58
N SER A 120 -1.74 -3.92 12.41
CA SER A 120 -2.58 -4.32 11.27
C SER A 120 -2.21 -3.54 10.00
N ARG A 121 -1.55 -2.38 10.10
CA ARG A 121 -1.02 -1.66 8.94
C ARG A 121 0.13 -2.47 8.33
N LEU A 122 0.18 -2.54 7.01
CA LEU A 122 1.20 -3.27 6.25
C LEU A 122 2.46 -2.40 6.13
N HIS A 123 3.36 -2.49 7.12
CA HIS A 123 4.57 -1.64 7.20
C HIS A 123 5.73 -2.11 6.32
N TYR A 124 5.91 -3.42 6.18
CA TYR A 124 6.89 -4.01 5.26
C TYR A 124 6.27 -4.19 3.89
N PHE A 125 6.90 -3.67 2.84
CA PHE A 125 6.26 -3.63 1.53
C PHE A 125 6.13 -5.03 0.90
N SER A 126 6.97 -6.01 1.26
CA SER A 126 6.78 -7.41 0.83
C SER A 126 5.53 -8.01 1.48
N GLU A 127 5.24 -7.68 2.75
CA GLU A 127 3.98 -8.08 3.38
C GLU A 127 2.79 -7.35 2.73
N TRP A 128 2.97 -6.08 2.35
CA TRP A 128 1.98 -5.33 1.60
C TRP A 128 1.65 -6.00 0.26
N ILE A 129 2.66 -6.44 -0.50
CA ILE A 129 2.47 -7.17 -1.76
C ILE A 129 1.73 -8.48 -1.50
N ALA A 130 2.23 -9.34 -0.60
CA ALA A 130 1.64 -10.64 -0.32
C ALA A 130 0.17 -10.53 0.15
N ASN A 131 -0.13 -9.57 1.03
CA ASN A 131 -1.49 -9.38 1.50
C ASN A 131 -2.42 -8.83 0.40
N ASN A 132 -1.95 -7.89 -0.43
CA ASN A 132 -2.75 -7.36 -1.53
C ASN A 132 -2.94 -8.35 -2.68
N GLU A 133 -2.01 -9.28 -2.89
CA GLU A 133 -2.21 -10.44 -3.77
C GLU A 133 -3.26 -11.40 -3.19
N GLN A 134 -3.19 -11.72 -1.90
CA GLN A 134 -4.18 -12.57 -1.23
C GLN A 134 -5.60 -11.96 -1.29
N LYS A 135 -5.70 -10.62 -1.21
CA LYS A 135 -6.96 -9.87 -1.38
C LYS A 135 -7.41 -9.78 -2.84
N GLY A 136 -6.61 -10.25 -3.80
CA GLY A 136 -6.92 -10.22 -5.23
C GLY A 136 -6.84 -8.83 -5.87
N LEU A 137 -6.13 -7.89 -5.25
CA LEU A 137 -5.99 -6.51 -5.76
C LEU A 137 -4.86 -6.38 -6.77
N LEU A 138 -3.82 -7.20 -6.64
CA LEU A 138 -2.65 -7.24 -7.51
C LEU A 138 -2.15 -8.67 -7.67
N LYS A 139 -1.11 -8.85 -8.47
CA LYS A 139 -0.38 -10.11 -8.64
C LYS A 139 1.11 -9.82 -8.66
N ASP A 140 1.90 -10.60 -7.94
CA ASP A 140 3.35 -10.56 -8.06
C ASP A 140 3.78 -11.30 -9.34
N ILE A 141 4.35 -10.54 -10.28
CA ILE A 141 4.82 -11.06 -11.57
C ILE A 141 6.34 -11.29 -11.57
N THR A 142 7.06 -10.96 -10.50
CA THR A 142 8.51 -10.86 -10.47
C THR A 142 9.18 -12.17 -10.88
N ALA A 143 8.71 -13.31 -10.35
CA ALA A 143 9.21 -14.63 -10.73
C ALA A 143 8.95 -14.97 -12.20
N ALA A 144 7.82 -14.52 -12.75
CA ALA A 144 7.44 -14.79 -14.14
C ALA A 144 8.29 -13.99 -15.16
N ILE A 145 8.86 -12.86 -14.73
CA ILE A 145 9.68 -11.98 -15.59
C ILE A 145 11.19 -12.16 -15.38
N GLY A 146 11.61 -13.28 -14.80
CA GLY A 146 13.03 -13.61 -14.63
C GLY A 146 13.61 -13.23 -13.27
N GLY A 147 12.76 -12.94 -12.28
CA GLY A 147 13.18 -12.70 -10.91
C GLY A 147 13.85 -13.91 -10.26
N VAL A 148 14.74 -13.64 -9.32
CA VAL A 148 15.46 -14.65 -8.52
C VAL A 148 15.03 -14.57 -7.07
N ALA A 149 14.92 -15.72 -6.42
CA ALA A 149 14.55 -15.81 -5.02
C ALA A 149 15.78 -15.66 -4.11
N ILE A 150 15.64 -14.87 -3.05
CA ILE A 150 16.62 -14.75 -1.97
C ILE A 150 15.94 -14.92 -0.62
N THR A 151 16.71 -15.36 0.36
CA THR A 151 16.33 -15.28 1.77
C THR A 151 17.06 -14.10 2.39
N LYS A 152 16.33 -13.28 3.13
CA LYS A 152 16.86 -12.13 3.84
C LYS A 152 16.21 -12.04 5.20
N GLU A 153 17.00 -11.77 6.24
CA GLU A 153 16.45 -11.48 7.55
C GLU A 153 15.78 -10.10 7.54
N ILE A 154 14.50 -10.08 7.92
CA ILE A 154 13.64 -8.92 8.11
C ILE A 154 13.40 -8.76 9.60
N ASN A 155 13.91 -7.66 10.17
CA ASN A 155 13.82 -7.34 11.59
C ASN A 155 13.99 -5.83 11.86
N PHE A 156 13.90 -4.96 10.84
CA PHE A 156 14.29 -3.54 10.94
C PHE A 156 13.49 -2.81 12.02
N MET A 157 12.17 -2.94 12.00
CA MET A 157 11.29 -2.26 12.96
C MET A 157 11.50 -2.75 14.39
N SER A 158 11.65 -4.06 14.61
CA SER A 158 11.89 -4.57 15.96
C SER A 158 13.29 -4.26 16.49
N SER A 159 14.30 -4.24 15.63
CA SER A 159 15.68 -3.87 15.98
C SER A 159 15.88 -2.36 16.18
N HIS A 160 15.02 -1.52 15.59
CA HIS A 160 15.06 -0.05 15.69
C HIS A 160 13.78 0.52 16.32
N ARG A 161 13.33 -0.14 17.39
CA ARG A 161 12.06 0.13 18.08
C ARG A 161 11.85 1.60 18.44
N GLU A 162 12.91 2.32 18.78
CA GLU A 162 12.91 3.73 19.17
C GLU A 162 12.49 4.69 18.05
N LEU A 163 12.57 4.28 16.78
CA LEU A 163 12.16 5.09 15.63
C LEU A 163 10.64 5.16 15.45
N TYR A 164 9.90 4.26 16.12
CA TYR A 164 8.47 4.04 15.92
C TYR A 164 7.69 4.26 17.22
N PRO A 165 7.01 5.42 17.40
CA PRO A 165 6.31 5.73 18.64
C PRO A 165 5.32 4.66 19.11
N PHE A 166 4.58 4.06 18.17
CA PHE A 166 3.59 3.01 18.44
C PHE A 166 4.20 1.69 18.93
N LEU A 167 5.50 1.45 18.72
CA LEU A 167 6.17 0.25 19.20
C LEU A 167 6.60 0.35 20.66
N LYS A 168 6.44 1.50 21.33
CA LYS A 168 6.57 1.56 22.80
C LYS A 168 5.56 0.65 23.49
N ASP A 169 4.40 0.42 22.88
CA ASP A 169 3.45 -0.58 23.33
C ASP A 169 3.97 -2.01 23.05
N GLU A 170 3.97 -2.86 24.07
CA GLU A 170 4.49 -4.22 24.00
C GLU A 170 3.64 -5.15 23.10
N LEU A 171 2.33 -4.91 23.00
CA LEU A 171 1.47 -5.71 22.15
C LEU A 171 1.75 -5.42 20.67
N ASN A 172 1.89 -4.14 20.30
CA ASN A 172 2.31 -3.73 18.95
C ASN A 172 3.69 -4.28 18.61
N TYR A 173 4.65 -4.17 19.52
CA TYR A 173 6.01 -4.70 19.32
C TYR A 173 5.99 -6.20 19.00
N LYS A 174 5.29 -7.01 19.79
CA LYS A 174 5.16 -8.46 19.55
C LYS A 174 4.44 -8.79 18.24
N LYS A 175 3.41 -8.02 17.88
CA LYS A 175 2.70 -8.20 16.60
C LYS A 175 3.59 -7.87 15.40
N ILE A 176 4.46 -6.86 15.49
CA ILE A 176 5.46 -6.57 14.45
C ILE A 176 6.49 -7.70 14.34
N GLN A 177 6.99 -8.22 15.45
CA GLN A 177 7.87 -9.39 15.43
C GLN A 177 7.21 -10.62 14.78
N ALA A 178 5.89 -10.77 14.93
CA ALA A 178 5.15 -11.82 14.23
C ALA A 178 5.11 -11.59 12.70
N SER A 179 4.95 -10.35 12.23
CA SER A 179 5.08 -10.00 10.80
C SER A 179 6.49 -10.33 10.28
N GLU A 180 7.52 -9.94 11.03
CA GLU A 180 8.92 -10.20 10.70
C GLU A 180 9.21 -11.71 10.61
N ASN A 181 8.73 -12.49 11.58
CA ASN A 181 8.83 -13.95 11.55
C ASN A 181 8.09 -14.55 10.35
N TYR A 182 6.92 -14.04 10.00
CA TYR A 182 6.22 -14.47 8.79
C TYR A 182 7.10 -14.23 7.55
N LEU A 183 7.61 -13.00 7.37
CA LEU A 183 8.46 -12.64 6.23
C LEU A 183 9.78 -13.43 6.18
N ASN A 184 10.38 -13.73 7.34
CA ASN A 184 11.60 -14.53 7.43
C ASN A 184 11.42 -15.99 6.98
N ASN A 185 10.18 -16.47 6.92
CA ASN A 185 9.86 -17.81 6.40
C ASN A 185 9.47 -17.79 4.91
N GLU A 186 9.46 -16.63 4.27
CA GLU A 186 9.14 -16.47 2.85
C GLU A 186 10.40 -16.09 2.05
N ALA A 187 10.46 -16.53 0.80
CA ALA A 187 11.51 -16.08 -0.11
C ALA A 187 11.11 -14.75 -0.75
N ILE A 188 12.04 -13.80 -0.82
CA ILE A 188 11.83 -12.54 -1.55
C ILE A 188 12.28 -12.77 -2.99
N CYS A 189 11.36 -12.62 -3.93
CA CYS A 189 11.69 -12.64 -5.36
C CYS A 189 11.97 -11.21 -5.83
N TYR A 190 13.10 -11.00 -6.51
CA TYR A 190 13.45 -9.71 -7.09
C TYR A 190 14.08 -9.88 -8.46
N LEU A 191 13.91 -8.89 -9.34
CA LEU A 191 14.61 -8.84 -10.63
C LEU A 191 15.97 -8.15 -10.45
N PRO A 192 17.11 -8.84 -10.65
CA PRO A 192 18.42 -8.21 -10.51
C PRO A 192 18.61 -7.03 -11.47
N GLN A 193 19.33 -6.01 -11.02
CA GLN A 193 19.45 -4.74 -11.75
C GLN A 193 20.06 -4.91 -13.16
N ASP A 194 21.00 -5.84 -13.33
CA ASP A 194 21.63 -6.19 -14.60
C ASP A 194 20.69 -6.97 -15.55
N GLN A 195 19.60 -7.53 -15.02
CA GLN A 195 18.57 -8.24 -15.78
C GLN A 195 17.38 -7.36 -16.19
N ILE A 196 17.27 -6.13 -15.66
CA ILE A 196 16.14 -5.23 -15.96
C ILE A 196 16.00 -5.00 -17.47
N ARG A 197 17.09 -4.61 -18.14
CA ARG A 197 17.05 -4.28 -19.57
C ARG A 197 16.58 -5.45 -20.45
N ALA A 198 16.95 -6.68 -20.08
CA ALA A 198 16.54 -7.86 -20.84
C ALA A 198 15.04 -8.17 -20.68
N ASN A 199 14.47 -7.78 -19.54
CA ASN A 199 13.09 -8.11 -19.15
C ASN A 199 12.14 -6.89 -19.17
N GLU A 200 12.63 -5.70 -19.53
CA GLU A 200 11.86 -4.44 -19.53
C GLU A 200 10.55 -4.53 -20.35
N HIS A 201 10.58 -5.25 -21.47
CA HIS A 201 9.40 -5.47 -22.32
C HIS A 201 8.27 -6.28 -21.65
N LEU A 202 8.53 -6.90 -20.50
CA LEU A 202 7.56 -7.63 -19.68
C LEU A 202 6.98 -6.75 -18.55
N ILE A 203 7.58 -5.59 -18.28
CA ILE A 203 7.09 -4.60 -17.34
C ILE A 203 6.11 -3.68 -18.09
N LEU A 204 4.87 -3.62 -17.63
CA LEU A 204 3.81 -2.89 -18.29
C LEU A 204 3.54 -1.55 -17.62
N SER A 205 3.00 -0.61 -18.40
CA SER A 205 2.53 0.66 -17.83
C SER A 205 1.43 0.40 -16.79
N GLY A 206 1.58 0.99 -15.61
CA GLY A 206 0.68 0.78 -14.48
C GLY A 206 1.14 -0.30 -13.51
N ASP A 207 2.19 -1.06 -13.82
CA ASP A 207 2.79 -1.97 -12.85
C ASP A 207 3.37 -1.20 -11.65
N ILE A 208 3.23 -1.77 -10.46
CA ILE A 208 3.85 -1.22 -9.24
C ILE A 208 5.28 -1.74 -9.18
N ILE A 209 6.24 -0.82 -9.02
CA ILE A 209 7.66 -1.14 -8.92
C ILE A 209 8.10 -0.94 -7.48
N ALA A 210 8.63 -1.99 -6.86
CA ALA A 210 9.24 -1.93 -5.52
C ALA A 210 10.76 -2.07 -5.63
N LEU A 211 11.49 -1.11 -5.08
CA LEU A 211 12.96 -1.11 -5.08
C LEU A 211 13.47 -1.86 -3.86
N THR A 212 13.92 -3.11 -4.08
CA THR A 212 14.58 -3.93 -3.05
C THR A 212 15.89 -3.31 -2.59
N THR A 213 16.25 -3.53 -1.33
CA THR A 213 17.44 -2.93 -0.73
C THR A 213 18.44 -3.95 -0.19
N SER A 214 19.70 -3.53 -0.05
CA SER A 214 20.73 -4.28 0.70
C SER A 214 20.80 -3.89 2.18
N ILE A 215 20.00 -2.91 2.65
CA ILE A 215 19.96 -2.51 4.07
C ILE A 215 19.58 -3.72 4.92
N GLU A 216 20.35 -3.98 5.99
CA GLU A 216 20.09 -5.09 6.91
C GLU A 216 18.71 -4.96 7.57
N GLY A 217 17.98 -6.07 7.68
CA GLY A 217 16.66 -6.09 8.33
C GLY A 217 15.50 -5.55 7.50
N LEU A 218 15.73 -4.96 6.32
CA LEU A 218 14.71 -4.27 5.51
C LEU A 218 14.61 -4.85 4.09
N ASP A 219 13.42 -5.05 3.56
CA ASP A 219 13.17 -5.63 2.24
C ASP A 219 13.21 -4.58 1.11
N ILE A 220 12.44 -3.50 1.25
CA ILE A 220 12.16 -2.52 0.19
C ILE A 220 12.29 -1.10 0.75
N THR A 221 12.91 -0.19 -0.02
CA THR A 221 13.12 1.22 0.40
C THR A 221 12.23 2.23 -0.31
N HIS A 222 11.69 1.88 -1.46
CA HIS A 222 10.90 2.81 -2.26
C HIS A 222 9.95 2.07 -3.19
N THR A 223 8.88 2.74 -3.61
CA THR A 223 7.90 2.19 -4.53
C THR A 223 7.39 3.26 -5.49
N GLY A 224 6.84 2.84 -6.63
CA GLY A 224 6.30 3.74 -7.66
C GLY A 224 5.49 3.00 -8.71
N ILE A 225 5.09 3.72 -9.76
CA ILE A 225 4.31 3.19 -10.89
C ILE A 225 5.17 3.25 -12.15
N ALA A 226 5.24 2.13 -12.88
CA ALA A 226 5.90 2.05 -14.18
C ALA A 226 5.11 2.82 -15.23
N ILE A 227 5.82 3.63 -16.02
CA ILE A 227 5.26 4.36 -17.16
C ILE A 227 6.21 4.15 -18.33
N MET A 228 5.68 3.60 -19.43
CA MET A 228 6.42 3.54 -20.68
C MET A 228 6.22 4.85 -21.43
N GLU A 229 7.29 5.59 -21.65
CA GLU A 229 7.31 6.81 -22.48
C GLU A 229 8.17 6.57 -23.72
N ASN A 230 7.64 6.93 -24.89
CA ASN A 230 8.33 6.79 -26.18
C ASN A 230 9.18 8.02 -26.49
#